data_AF-A0A957NCR7-F1
#
_entry.id   AF-A0A957NCR7-F1
#
_cell.length_a   1.000
_cell.length_b   1.000
_cell.length_c   1.000
_cell.angle_alpha   90.00
_cell.angle_beta   90.00
_cell.angle_gamma   90.00
#
_symmetry.space_group_name_H-M   'P 1'
#
loop_
_entity.id
_entity.type
_entity.pdbx_description
1 polymer ?
#
loop_
_entity_poly.entity_id
_entity_poly.type
_entity_poly.pdbx_seq_one_letter_code
_entity_poly.pdbx_strand_id
1 'polypeptide(L)'
;MARIPRLPLFFAALALLILVAARWQLDAHRREALQLRVEVGEGATVPAELTALVENWSPAERYDEGKAALGRLLFFDPLLSANQQVSCASCHHPDIGLSDGRAHAIGVSAIETARHTPTLWNNSDRNLFNWDGRASSIEAQILTGALINSDEMANTWDQVVTDLTAIAPYNAQFISLYGELTAPHVADALGQFVRTFVSRDSAFDRYARGDYYALTGAQRRGLALFQGERMNCAACHELPAFRSDGPKVIGVRDDLGRFDEGMGAINGQETEVGAFVVPTLRNAALHPPYMHNGSEPGLNSVISFYLNGGGNNINVPRSRLSDEIHAFSATTRELEDLELFLMALTDESNVPSIPDNLPSGLAPVAPRENPARASVAEAAALPRSDEPRTHFVEYGGSIQAAIDKAQPGDIVMIPPGRFYENLVVDVENLTLVGNDTTLVGRPFTPVGIEIRHNNLTLRGIALESFPDATLWLHNARNTTLDNVTLNGQTVNGSLERLASR
;
A
#
# COMPACT_ATOMS: atom_id res chain seq x y z
N MET A 1 -11.53 -50.81 65.79
CA MET A 1 -11.67 -49.35 66.00
C MET A 1 -10.88 -48.63 64.93
N ALA A 2 -11.53 -48.07 63.90
CA ALA A 2 -10.88 -47.24 62.89
C ALA A 2 -11.49 -45.83 62.96
N ARG A 3 -10.67 -44.82 63.27
CA ARG A 3 -11.07 -43.41 63.35
C ARG A 3 -11.02 -42.80 61.94
N ILE A 4 -12.15 -42.30 61.47
CA ILE A 4 -12.24 -41.45 60.27
C ILE A 4 -11.75 -40.04 60.65
N PRO A 5 -10.78 -39.44 59.95
CA PRO A 5 -10.36 -38.07 60.23
C PRO A 5 -11.40 -37.09 59.69
N ARG A 6 -11.88 -36.19 60.56
CA ARG A 6 -12.72 -35.06 60.16
C ARG A 6 -11.83 -34.05 59.43
N LEU A 7 -12.06 -33.87 58.13
CA LEU A 7 -11.52 -32.74 57.37
C LEU A 7 -12.04 -31.44 58.02
N PRO A 8 -11.22 -30.40 58.26
CA PRO A 8 -11.70 -29.18 58.88
C PRO A 8 -12.58 -28.43 57.89
N LEU A 9 -13.84 -28.17 58.26
CA LEU A 9 -14.83 -27.34 57.55
C LEU A 9 -14.25 -25.99 57.05
N PHE A 10 -13.16 -25.53 57.64
CA PHE A 10 -12.44 -24.31 57.28
C PHE A 10 -11.89 -24.32 55.85
N PHE A 11 -11.38 -25.46 55.36
CA PHE A 11 -10.81 -25.54 54.00
C PHE A 11 -11.90 -25.54 52.92
N ALA A 12 -13.06 -26.12 53.21
CA ALA A 12 -14.19 -26.10 52.29
C ALA A 12 -14.79 -24.69 52.14
N ALA A 13 -14.88 -23.93 53.24
CA ALA A 13 -15.37 -22.55 53.21
C ALA A 13 -14.40 -21.61 52.46
N LEU A 14 -13.09 -21.78 52.65
CA LEU A 14 -12.08 -21.00 51.94
C LEU A 14 -12.05 -21.29 50.43
N ALA A 15 -12.17 -22.56 50.04
CA ALA A 15 -12.27 -22.95 48.64
C ALA A 15 -13.54 -22.39 47.97
N LEU A 16 -14.67 -22.37 48.69
CA LEU A 16 -15.92 -21.78 48.20
C LEU A 16 -15.79 -20.26 48.03
N LEU A 17 -15.14 -19.56 48.97
CA LEU A 17 -14.88 -18.12 48.86
C LEU A 17 -13.93 -17.78 47.71
N ILE A 18 -12.89 -18.57 47.47
CA ILE A 18 -11.99 -18.40 46.32
C ILE A 18 -12.73 -18.64 45.01
N LEU A 19 -13.60 -19.66 44.93
CA LEU A 19 -14.41 -19.94 43.74
C LEU A 19 -15.46 -18.85 43.49
N VAL A 20 -16.07 -18.29 44.55
CA VAL A 20 -17.01 -17.17 44.44
C VAL A 20 -16.27 -15.90 44.02
N ALA A 21 -15.10 -15.60 44.60
CA ALA A 21 -14.27 -14.47 44.21
C ALA A 21 -13.78 -14.61 42.76
N ALA A 22 -13.29 -15.77 42.35
CA ALA A 22 -12.88 -16.05 40.98
C ALA A 22 -14.05 -15.92 39.99
N ARG A 23 -15.25 -16.37 40.38
CA ARG A 23 -16.47 -16.20 39.57
C ARG A 23 -16.93 -14.76 39.50
N TRP A 24 -16.78 -14.00 40.59
CA TRP A 24 -17.06 -12.56 40.61
C TRP A 24 -16.05 -11.78 39.76
N GLN A 25 -14.78 -12.18 39.75
CA GLN A 25 -13.73 -11.60 38.92
C GLN A 25 -13.89 -11.96 37.43
N LEU A 26 -14.32 -13.19 37.14
CA LEU A 26 -14.72 -13.62 35.78
C LEU A 26 -15.99 -12.91 35.31
N ASP A 27 -16.97 -12.66 36.19
CA ASP A 27 -18.17 -11.88 35.89
C ASP A 27 -17.91 -10.37 35.81
N ALA A 28 -16.88 -9.86 36.49
CA ALA A 28 -16.41 -8.48 36.37
C ALA A 28 -15.67 -8.27 35.05
N HIS A 29 -14.75 -9.17 34.68
CA HIS A 29 -14.10 -9.15 33.37
C HIS A 29 -15.06 -9.46 32.20
N ARG A 30 -16.14 -10.24 32.42
CA ARG A 30 -17.24 -10.35 31.44
C ARG A 30 -18.12 -9.10 31.34
N ARG A 31 -18.17 -8.25 32.38
CA ARG A 31 -18.89 -6.97 32.36
C ARG A 31 -18.07 -5.82 31.78
N GLU A 32 -16.76 -5.98 31.70
CA GLU A 32 -15.85 -5.19 30.85
C GLU A 32 -15.76 -5.75 29.41
N ALA A 33 -16.65 -6.68 29.03
CA ALA A 33 -16.92 -6.90 27.61
C ALA A 33 -17.49 -5.59 27.05
N LEU A 34 -16.75 -5.00 26.12
CA LEU A 34 -17.11 -3.87 25.26
C LEU A 34 -18.61 -3.56 25.36
N GLN A 35 -18.97 -2.48 26.06
CA GLN A 35 -20.20 -1.78 25.70
C GLN A 35 -19.98 -1.31 24.26
N LEU A 36 -20.38 -2.13 23.29
CA LEU A 36 -20.57 -1.71 21.92
C LEU A 36 -21.67 -0.64 21.99
N ARG A 37 -21.27 0.60 22.17
CA ARG A 37 -22.10 1.76 21.86
C ARG A 37 -22.27 1.75 20.35
N VAL A 38 -23.34 1.12 19.89
CA VAL A 38 -23.87 1.37 18.56
C VAL A 38 -24.71 2.65 18.68
N GLU A 39 -24.05 3.79 18.54
CA GLU A 39 -24.74 5.04 18.28
C GLU A 39 -25.13 5.03 16.80
N VAL A 40 -26.42 5.22 16.51
CA VAL A 40 -26.88 5.52 15.14
C VAL A 40 -26.50 6.96 14.86
N GLY A 41 -25.23 7.17 14.53
CA GLY A 41 -24.70 8.47 14.13
C GLY A 41 -25.11 8.82 12.71
N GLU A 42 -25.13 10.12 12.41
CA GLU A 42 -25.06 10.62 11.03
C GLU A 42 -23.92 9.91 10.29
N GLY A 43 -24.06 9.67 8.98
CA GLY A 43 -23.25 8.73 8.19
C GLY A 43 -21.74 8.74 8.48
N ALA A 44 -21.07 7.61 8.27
CA ALA A 44 -19.66 7.39 8.61
C ALA A 44 -18.77 8.62 8.33
N THR A 45 -18.11 9.12 9.38
CA THR A 45 -17.26 10.32 9.33
C THR A 45 -15.79 9.98 9.49
N VAL A 46 -14.93 10.84 8.95
CA VAL A 46 -13.47 10.72 9.07
C VAL A 46 -13.02 11.31 10.41
N PRO A 47 -12.04 10.70 11.13
CA PRO A 47 -11.55 11.24 12.41
C PRO A 47 -11.00 12.65 12.26
N ALA A 48 -11.38 13.55 13.17
CA ALA A 48 -10.99 14.96 13.11
C ALA A 48 -9.46 15.16 13.22
N GLU A 49 -8.76 14.26 13.92
CA GLU A 49 -7.31 14.26 14.04
C GLU A 49 -6.63 14.01 12.69
N LEU A 50 -7.19 13.11 11.88
CA LEU A 50 -6.68 12.82 10.52
C LEU A 50 -6.91 14.02 9.61
N THR A 51 -8.07 14.68 9.72
CA THR A 51 -8.36 15.93 8.99
C THR A 51 -7.37 17.02 9.37
N ALA A 52 -7.19 17.27 10.66
CA ALA A 52 -6.26 18.28 11.15
C ALA A 52 -4.81 18.00 10.73
N LEU A 53 -4.39 16.72 10.70
CA LEU A 53 -3.05 16.32 10.26
C LEU A 53 -2.79 16.69 8.80
N VAL A 54 -3.73 16.40 7.90
CA VAL A 54 -3.58 16.69 6.47
C VAL A 54 -3.77 18.17 6.15
N GLU A 55 -4.69 18.87 6.81
CA GLU A 55 -4.92 20.30 6.59
C GLU A 55 -3.75 21.17 7.06
N ASN A 56 -3.06 20.78 8.15
CA ASN A 56 -1.92 21.52 8.68
C ASN A 56 -0.59 21.16 7.98
N TRP A 57 -0.60 20.18 7.07
CA TRP A 57 0.61 19.78 6.38
C TRP A 57 0.98 20.76 5.26
N SER A 58 2.19 21.32 5.37
CA SER A 58 2.79 22.18 4.35
C SER A 58 4.02 21.49 3.75
N PRO A 59 3.85 20.62 2.74
CA PRO A 59 4.94 19.85 2.12
C PRO A 59 5.97 20.69 1.36
N ALA A 60 5.63 21.93 1.00
CA ALA A 60 6.56 22.84 0.33
C ALA A 60 7.14 23.82 1.36
N GLU A 61 8.47 23.92 1.40
CA GLU A 61 9.11 25.17 1.77
C GLU A 61 8.61 26.26 0.82
N ARG A 62 8.46 27.49 1.31
CA ARG A 62 8.15 28.64 0.47
C ARG A 62 9.17 28.71 -0.67
N TYR A 63 8.72 28.58 -1.91
CA TYR A 63 9.58 28.74 -3.09
C TYR A 63 9.36 30.10 -3.76
N ASP A 64 10.32 30.51 -4.59
CA ASP A 64 10.21 31.69 -5.45
C ASP A 64 9.77 31.29 -6.85
N GLU A 65 8.64 31.83 -7.34
CA GLU A 65 8.05 31.47 -8.63
C GLU A 65 8.98 31.76 -9.81
N GLY A 66 9.73 32.87 -9.78
CA GLY A 66 10.65 33.25 -10.86
C GLY A 66 11.84 32.30 -10.93
N LYS A 67 12.41 31.94 -9.78
CA LYS A 67 13.49 30.95 -9.69
C LYS A 67 13.01 29.54 -10.04
N ALA A 68 11.81 29.15 -9.62
CA ALA A 68 11.23 27.86 -9.99
C ALA A 68 10.95 27.78 -11.50
N ALA A 69 10.53 28.88 -12.14
CA ALA A 69 10.35 28.91 -13.59
C ALA A 69 11.69 28.74 -14.34
N LEU A 70 12.77 29.36 -13.86
CA LEU A 70 14.12 29.13 -14.38
C LEU A 70 14.57 27.69 -14.13
N GLY A 71 14.36 27.17 -12.92
CA GLY A 71 14.64 25.79 -12.54
C GLY A 71 13.92 24.77 -13.41
N ARG A 72 12.67 25.05 -13.79
CA ARG A 72 11.92 24.21 -14.73
C ARG A 72 12.65 24.09 -16.06
N LEU A 73 13.11 25.20 -16.65
CA LEU A 73 13.84 25.15 -17.92
C LEU A 73 15.10 24.28 -17.78
N LEU A 74 15.90 24.52 -16.72
CA LEU A 74 17.13 23.78 -16.45
C LEU A 74 16.91 22.28 -16.22
N PHE A 75 15.84 21.91 -15.50
CA PHE A 75 15.51 20.52 -15.18
C PHE A 75 15.27 19.66 -16.42
N PHE A 76 14.68 20.26 -17.46
CA PHE A 76 14.40 19.60 -18.73
C PHE A 76 15.51 19.77 -19.78
N ASP A 77 16.51 20.61 -19.53
CA ASP A 77 17.53 20.96 -20.53
C ASP A 77 18.72 19.99 -20.50
N PRO A 78 18.95 19.21 -21.58
CA PRO A 78 20.10 18.31 -21.65
C PRO A 78 21.44 19.03 -21.64
N LEU A 79 21.46 20.36 -21.85
CA LEU A 79 22.65 21.20 -21.79
C LEU A 79 23.51 20.94 -20.53
N LEU A 80 22.87 20.56 -19.42
CA LEU A 80 23.57 20.31 -18.16
C LEU A 80 24.42 19.03 -18.17
N SER A 81 24.25 18.09 -19.10
CA SER A 81 25.13 16.92 -19.23
C SER A 81 26.30 17.16 -20.18
N ALA A 82 27.41 16.48 -19.94
CA ALA A 82 28.63 16.64 -20.74
C ALA A 82 28.46 16.30 -22.23
N ASN A 83 27.52 15.42 -22.57
CA ASN A 83 27.21 15.04 -23.95
C ASN A 83 25.94 15.71 -24.50
N GLN A 84 25.31 16.60 -23.73
CA GLN A 84 24.07 17.30 -24.07
C GLN A 84 22.89 16.39 -24.47
N GLN A 85 22.80 15.20 -23.86
CA GLN A 85 21.74 14.21 -24.12
C GLN A 85 20.96 13.77 -22.88
N VAL A 86 21.42 14.13 -21.67
CA VAL A 86 20.81 13.73 -20.40
C VAL A 86 20.41 14.99 -19.64
N SER A 87 19.17 15.05 -19.16
CA SER A 87 18.65 16.09 -18.28
C SER A 87 18.21 15.48 -16.96
N CYS A 88 17.85 16.30 -15.96
CA CYS A 88 17.23 15.79 -14.75
C CYS A 88 15.95 14.99 -15.07
N ALA A 89 15.16 15.47 -16.04
CA ALA A 89 13.95 14.83 -16.51
C ALA A 89 14.16 13.50 -17.26
N SER A 90 15.40 13.20 -17.70
CA SER A 90 15.73 11.91 -18.31
C SER A 90 15.60 10.76 -17.30
N CYS A 91 15.99 11.01 -16.04
CA CYS A 91 15.89 10.05 -14.95
C CYS A 91 14.65 10.30 -14.06
N HIS A 92 14.24 11.56 -13.88
CA HIS A 92 13.07 11.94 -13.08
C HIS A 92 11.92 12.38 -13.98
N HIS A 93 11.40 11.42 -14.75
CA HIS A 93 10.46 11.71 -15.83
C HIS A 93 9.05 12.02 -15.30
N PRO A 94 8.40 13.13 -15.73
CA PRO A 94 7.07 13.50 -15.24
C PRO A 94 6.03 12.38 -15.41
N ASP A 95 6.05 11.70 -16.57
CA ASP A 95 5.11 10.62 -16.84
C ASP A 95 5.31 9.34 -16.02
N ILE A 96 6.49 9.15 -15.42
CA ILE A 96 6.85 7.92 -14.70
C ILE A 96 7.02 8.24 -13.21
N GLY A 97 6.07 9.01 -12.65
CA GLY A 97 6.06 9.34 -11.22
C GLY A 97 7.33 10.07 -10.74
N LEU A 98 7.97 10.88 -11.60
CA LEU A 98 9.27 11.53 -11.35
C LEU A 98 10.41 10.54 -11.06
N SER A 99 10.37 9.38 -11.71
CA SER A 99 11.42 8.36 -11.82
C SER A 99 11.60 7.96 -13.30
N ASP A 100 12.36 6.92 -13.61
CA ASP A 100 12.71 6.50 -14.98
C ASP A 100 12.03 5.20 -15.42
N GLY A 101 11.45 4.45 -14.48
CA GLY A 101 10.83 3.15 -14.72
C GLY A 101 11.83 2.02 -15.01
N ARG A 102 13.07 2.14 -14.53
CA ARG A 102 14.15 1.16 -14.69
C ARG A 102 14.63 0.68 -13.34
N ALA A 103 15.14 -0.55 -13.25
CA ALA A 103 15.80 -0.99 -12.02
C ALA A 103 17.06 -0.16 -11.73
N HIS A 104 17.82 0.14 -12.79
CA HIS A 104 19.01 0.97 -12.75
C HIS A 104 18.96 2.00 -13.87
N ALA A 105 19.29 3.25 -13.55
CA ALA A 105 19.33 4.34 -14.50
C ALA A 105 20.50 4.17 -15.46
N ILE A 106 20.41 4.82 -16.63
CA ILE A 106 21.49 4.85 -17.61
C ILE A 106 21.72 6.31 -17.98
N GLY A 107 22.90 6.83 -17.64
CA GLY A 107 23.31 8.18 -17.99
C GLY A 107 24.29 8.23 -19.16
N VAL A 108 25.18 9.21 -19.12
CA VAL A 108 26.12 9.55 -20.21
C VAL A 108 27.10 8.42 -20.53
N SER A 109 27.55 7.66 -19.53
CA SER A 109 28.53 6.57 -19.74
C SER A 109 27.94 5.32 -20.37
N ALA A 110 26.60 5.22 -20.45
CA ALA A 110 25.85 4.01 -20.80
C ALA A 110 26.06 2.83 -19.84
N ILE A 111 26.67 3.07 -18.67
CA ILE A 111 26.78 2.09 -17.58
C ILE A 111 25.55 2.25 -16.67
N GLU A 112 24.99 1.13 -16.22
CA GLU A 112 23.88 1.13 -15.27
C GLU A 112 24.33 1.68 -13.90
N THR A 113 23.54 2.58 -13.33
CA THR A 113 23.80 3.13 -12.00
C THR A 113 23.65 2.05 -10.92
N ALA A 114 24.36 2.21 -9.80
CA ALA A 114 24.29 1.23 -8.70
C ALA A 114 22.90 1.12 -8.05
N ARG A 115 22.06 2.16 -8.15
CA ARG A 115 20.76 2.26 -7.49
C ARG A 115 19.66 2.73 -8.45
N HIS A 116 18.43 2.37 -8.10
CA HIS A 116 17.19 2.81 -8.72
C HIS A 116 16.98 4.33 -8.50
N THR A 117 16.42 5.00 -9.50
CA THR A 117 16.10 6.43 -9.44
C THR A 117 14.91 6.69 -8.50
N PRO A 118 15.11 7.32 -7.32
CA PRO A 118 14.00 7.61 -6.43
C PRO A 118 13.07 8.68 -7.03
N THR A 119 11.79 8.64 -6.66
CA THR A 119 10.86 9.72 -7.01
C THR A 119 11.26 11.06 -6.37
N LEU A 120 10.91 12.17 -7.03
CA LEU A 120 11.07 13.51 -6.45
C LEU A 120 9.83 14.04 -5.73
N TRP A 121 8.70 13.32 -5.77
CA TRP A 121 7.47 13.73 -5.08
C TRP A 121 7.70 13.91 -3.58
N ASN A 122 7.28 15.05 -3.02
CA ASN A 122 7.19 15.30 -1.57
C ASN A 122 8.49 15.02 -0.79
N ASN A 123 9.65 15.26 -1.42
CA ASN A 123 10.98 15.02 -0.83
C ASN A 123 11.78 16.30 -0.57
N SER A 124 11.29 17.48 -0.99
CA SER A 124 12.07 18.73 -0.93
C SER A 124 12.32 19.28 0.47
N ASP A 125 11.51 18.89 1.45
CA ASP A 125 11.53 19.34 2.85
C ASP A 125 12.28 18.38 3.78
N ARG A 126 13.00 17.39 3.23
CA ARG A 126 13.82 16.44 4.00
C ARG A 126 15.15 17.04 4.44
N ASN A 127 15.78 16.37 5.41
CA ASN A 127 17.17 16.60 5.81
C ASN A 127 18.14 15.52 5.31
N LEU A 128 17.63 14.46 4.68
CA LEU A 128 18.41 13.34 4.15
C LEU A 128 17.95 13.03 2.74
N PHE A 129 18.83 13.27 1.77
CA PHE A 129 18.62 13.04 0.34
C PHE A 129 19.51 11.91 -0.16
N ASN A 130 19.12 11.36 -1.32
CA ASN A 130 19.57 10.07 -1.83
C ASN A 130 19.12 8.89 -0.95
N TRP A 131 19.22 7.68 -1.49
CA TRP A 131 18.87 6.45 -0.76
C TRP A 131 19.66 6.30 0.55
N ASP A 132 20.93 6.70 0.59
CA ASP A 132 21.83 6.60 1.74
C ASP A 132 21.85 7.84 2.65
N GLY A 133 21.06 8.88 2.33
CA GLY A 133 20.97 10.09 3.14
C GLY A 133 22.23 10.96 3.13
N ARG A 134 23.14 10.79 2.17
CA ARG A 134 24.44 11.49 2.16
C ARG A 134 24.37 13.01 1.97
N ALA A 135 23.27 13.51 1.39
CA ALA A 135 23.09 14.94 1.15
C ALA A 135 22.07 15.51 2.14
N SER A 136 22.38 16.69 2.69
CA SER A 136 21.59 17.31 3.77
C SER A 136 20.52 18.31 3.31
N SER A 137 20.53 18.67 2.02
CA SER A 137 19.52 19.51 1.38
C SER A 137 19.39 19.15 -0.09
N ILE A 138 18.32 19.61 -0.74
CA ILE A 138 18.14 19.41 -2.19
C ILE A 138 19.25 20.11 -2.98
N GLU A 139 19.67 21.31 -2.57
CA GLU A 139 20.79 22.02 -3.20
C GLU A 139 22.12 21.27 -3.01
N ALA A 140 22.36 20.70 -1.82
CA ALA A 140 23.54 19.87 -1.58
C ALA A 140 23.53 18.62 -2.45
N GLN A 141 22.37 17.97 -2.62
CA GLN A 141 22.21 16.84 -3.52
C GLN A 141 22.49 17.24 -4.97
N ILE A 142 22.01 18.40 -5.42
CA ILE A 142 22.26 18.89 -6.79
C ILE A 142 23.76 19.18 -6.97
N LEU A 143 24.37 19.91 -6.03
CA LEU A 143 25.80 20.31 -6.07
C LEU A 143 26.77 19.13 -6.08
N THR A 144 26.42 18.02 -5.43
CA THR A 144 27.33 16.87 -5.21
C THR A 144 26.87 15.58 -5.87
N GLY A 145 25.73 15.60 -6.57
CA GLY A 145 25.06 14.41 -7.09
C GLY A 145 25.16 14.24 -8.60
N ALA A 146 24.00 14.04 -9.24
CA ALA A 146 23.86 13.54 -10.61
C ALA A 146 24.65 14.34 -11.65
N LEU A 147 24.71 15.66 -11.47
CA LEU A 147 25.33 16.56 -12.43
C LEU A 147 26.82 16.23 -12.66
N ILE A 148 27.54 15.88 -11.59
CA ILE A 148 28.98 15.62 -11.61
C ILE A 148 29.35 14.13 -11.62
N ASN A 149 28.38 13.24 -11.43
CA ASN A 149 28.62 11.80 -11.46
C ASN A 149 28.91 11.33 -12.90
N SER A 150 30.01 10.61 -13.11
CA SER A 150 30.48 10.12 -14.41
C SER A 150 29.50 9.18 -15.11
N ASP A 151 28.67 8.45 -14.37
CA ASP A 151 27.68 7.52 -14.91
C ASP A 151 26.29 8.14 -15.10
N GLU A 152 26.09 9.35 -14.58
CA GLU A 152 24.82 10.08 -14.69
C GLU A 152 24.94 11.21 -15.73
N MET A 153 25.29 12.45 -15.35
CA MET A 153 25.37 13.58 -16.29
C MET A 153 26.82 13.97 -16.68
N ALA A 154 27.81 13.47 -15.93
CA ALA A 154 29.25 13.54 -16.22
C ALA A 154 29.84 14.94 -16.50
N ASN A 155 29.24 16.01 -15.96
CA ASN A 155 29.66 17.39 -16.22
C ASN A 155 30.47 18.00 -15.05
N THR A 156 30.99 19.22 -15.23
CA THR A 156 31.60 20.01 -14.16
C THR A 156 30.85 21.31 -13.97
N TRP A 157 30.88 21.86 -12.76
CA TRP A 157 30.22 23.13 -12.46
C TRP A 157 30.79 24.31 -13.27
N ASP A 158 32.10 24.32 -13.52
CA ASP A 158 32.75 25.33 -14.36
C ASP A 158 32.23 25.28 -15.81
N GLN A 159 32.05 24.08 -16.34
CA GLN A 159 31.52 23.88 -17.69
C GLN A 159 30.04 24.28 -17.76
N VAL A 160 29.22 23.88 -16.78
CA VAL A 160 27.80 24.29 -16.70
C VAL A 160 27.65 25.81 -16.65
N VAL A 161 28.43 26.48 -15.80
CA VAL A 161 28.42 27.95 -15.69
C VAL A 161 28.85 28.59 -17.02
N THR A 162 29.86 28.03 -17.68
CA THR A 162 30.34 28.49 -18.99
C THR A 162 29.25 28.38 -20.06
N ASP A 163 28.59 27.23 -20.15
CA ASP A 163 27.57 26.94 -21.16
C ASP A 163 26.31 27.79 -20.95
N LEU A 164 25.85 27.93 -19.71
CA LEU A 164 24.70 28.79 -19.39
C LEU A 164 25.00 30.27 -19.62
N THR A 165 26.23 30.72 -19.38
CA THR A 165 26.66 32.10 -19.65
C THR A 165 26.65 32.41 -21.16
N ALA A 166 27.00 31.43 -22.00
CA ALA A 166 27.01 31.55 -23.45
C ALA A 166 25.59 31.66 -24.06
N ILE A 167 24.55 31.25 -23.32
CA ILE A 167 23.16 31.26 -23.78
C ILE A 167 22.46 32.51 -23.24
N ALA A 168 22.27 33.51 -24.11
CA ALA A 168 21.80 34.84 -23.71
C ALA A 168 20.50 34.83 -22.88
N PRO A 169 19.46 34.02 -23.19
CA PRO A 169 18.26 33.97 -22.36
C PRO A 169 18.49 33.38 -20.95
N TYR A 170 19.42 32.44 -20.78
CA TYR A 170 19.75 31.91 -19.44
C TYR A 170 20.54 32.93 -18.65
N ASN A 171 21.62 33.47 -19.22
CA ASN A 171 22.43 34.48 -18.56
C ASN A 171 21.57 35.68 -18.09
N ALA A 172 20.70 36.20 -18.95
CA ALA A 172 19.79 37.30 -18.58
C ALA A 172 18.87 36.96 -17.39
N GLN A 173 18.31 35.75 -17.34
CA GLN A 173 17.47 35.31 -16.23
C GLN A 173 18.25 35.18 -14.92
N PHE A 174 19.46 34.60 -14.95
CA PHE A 174 20.31 34.52 -13.77
C PHE A 174 20.71 35.91 -13.25
N ILE A 175 21.15 36.82 -14.12
CA ILE A 175 21.45 38.21 -13.71
C ILE A 175 20.21 38.88 -13.11
N SER A 176 19.02 38.67 -13.69
CA SER A 176 17.79 39.29 -13.18
C SER A 176 17.35 38.74 -11.82
N LEU A 177 17.48 37.43 -11.58
CA LEU A 177 16.97 36.77 -10.38
C LEU A 177 17.98 36.71 -9.23
N TYR A 178 19.28 36.68 -9.56
CA TYR A 178 20.38 36.44 -8.61
C TYR A 178 21.46 37.52 -8.64
N GLY A 179 21.50 38.38 -9.67
CA GLY A 179 22.57 39.35 -9.88
C GLY A 179 23.84 38.77 -10.51
N GLU A 180 24.02 37.46 -10.48
CA GLU A 180 25.15 36.73 -11.07
C GLU A 180 24.77 35.26 -11.38
N LEU A 181 25.56 34.60 -12.24
CA LEU A 181 25.41 33.18 -12.57
C LEU A 181 26.54 32.38 -11.90
N THR A 182 26.19 31.54 -10.93
CA THR A 182 27.12 30.66 -10.22
C THR A 182 26.51 29.27 -10.03
N ALA A 183 27.33 28.26 -9.73
CA ALA A 183 26.85 26.90 -9.45
C ALA A 183 25.81 26.84 -8.31
N PRO A 184 25.99 27.55 -7.16
CA PRO A 184 24.95 27.65 -6.13
C PRO A 184 23.63 28.25 -6.64
N HIS A 185 23.66 29.21 -7.57
CA HIS A 185 22.42 29.78 -8.14
C HIS A 185 21.72 28.80 -9.08
N VAL A 186 22.46 27.99 -9.84
CA VAL A 186 21.89 26.90 -10.64
C VAL A 186 21.24 25.85 -9.73
N ALA A 187 21.94 25.46 -8.65
CA ALA A 187 21.42 24.51 -7.67
C ALA A 187 20.18 25.03 -6.94
N ASP A 188 20.17 26.31 -6.52
CA ASP A 188 18.99 26.95 -5.94
C ASP A 188 17.83 26.94 -6.94
N ALA A 189 18.01 27.42 -8.18
CA ALA A 189 16.92 27.44 -9.17
C ALA A 189 16.30 26.05 -9.39
N LEU A 190 17.12 25.01 -9.58
CA LEU A 190 16.67 23.62 -9.66
C LEU A 190 15.93 23.18 -8.38
N GLY A 191 16.48 23.48 -7.20
CA GLY A 191 15.85 23.18 -5.92
C GLY A 191 14.51 23.89 -5.72
N GLN A 192 14.37 25.15 -6.17
CA GLN A 192 13.11 25.89 -6.14
C GLN A 192 12.06 25.20 -7.03
N PHE A 193 12.45 24.66 -8.17
CA PHE A 193 11.54 23.88 -9.02
C PHE A 193 11.16 22.54 -8.40
N VAL A 194 12.10 21.80 -7.82
CA VAL A 194 11.82 20.51 -7.14
C VAL A 194 10.84 20.69 -5.98
N ARG A 195 10.87 21.82 -5.27
CA ARG A 195 9.89 22.17 -4.22
C ARG A 195 8.44 22.29 -4.72
N THR A 196 8.23 22.39 -6.03
CA THR A 196 6.88 22.40 -6.62
C THR A 196 6.24 21.01 -6.71
N PHE A 197 7.04 19.94 -6.58
CA PHE A 197 6.57 18.55 -6.75
C PHE A 197 5.85 18.04 -5.51
N VAL A 198 4.62 18.51 -5.34
CA VAL A 198 3.76 18.20 -4.20
C VAL A 198 2.54 17.40 -4.62
N SER A 199 2.42 16.16 -4.13
CA SER A 199 1.18 15.38 -4.10
C SER A 199 0.44 15.65 -2.78
N ARG A 200 -0.79 16.15 -2.86
CA ARG A 200 -1.65 16.53 -1.70
C ARG A 200 -3.15 16.55 -1.99
N ASP A 201 -3.58 16.06 -3.16
CA ASP A 201 -4.98 15.93 -3.55
C ASP A 201 -5.32 14.53 -4.08
N SER A 202 -4.68 13.50 -3.51
CA SER A 202 -5.00 12.11 -3.79
C SER A 202 -6.40 11.74 -3.26
N ALA A 203 -6.89 10.54 -3.60
CA ALA A 203 -8.14 10.02 -3.04
C ALA A 203 -8.06 9.91 -1.51
N PHE A 204 -6.89 9.55 -0.97
CA PHE A 204 -6.62 9.59 0.46
C PHE A 204 -6.71 11.01 1.03
N ASP A 205 -6.15 12.03 0.36
CA ASP A 205 -6.17 13.41 0.87
C ASP A 205 -7.59 13.99 0.93
N ARG A 206 -8.42 13.72 -0.09
CA ARG A 206 -9.84 14.10 -0.08
C ARG A 206 -10.60 13.38 1.04
N TYR A 207 -10.33 12.08 1.24
CA TYR A 207 -10.86 11.33 2.37
C TYR A 207 -10.46 11.94 3.69
N ALA A 208 -9.17 12.18 3.92
CA ALA A 208 -8.68 12.81 5.13
C ALA A 208 -9.33 14.17 5.39
N ARG A 209 -9.66 14.95 4.35
CA ARG A 209 -10.40 16.23 4.44
C ARG A 209 -11.92 16.10 4.59
N GLY A 210 -12.43 14.91 4.87
CA GLY A 210 -13.84 14.66 5.20
C GLY A 210 -14.71 14.12 4.07
N ASP A 211 -14.20 13.97 2.85
CA ASP A 211 -14.92 13.25 1.79
C ASP A 211 -14.79 11.73 2.00
N TYR A 212 -15.60 11.18 2.93
CA TYR A 212 -15.54 9.77 3.32
C TYR A 212 -15.59 8.78 2.13
N TYR A 213 -16.24 9.16 1.04
CA TYR A 213 -16.40 8.34 -0.16
C TYR A 213 -15.34 8.61 -1.24
N ALA A 214 -14.35 9.46 -0.98
CA ALA A 214 -13.19 9.61 -1.85
C ALA A 214 -12.36 8.33 -1.92
N LEU A 215 -12.30 7.56 -0.83
CA LEU A 215 -11.81 6.19 -0.82
C LEU A 215 -12.95 5.20 -1.05
N THR A 216 -12.65 4.12 -1.76
CA THR A 216 -13.53 2.96 -1.88
C THR A 216 -13.54 2.12 -0.60
N GLY A 217 -14.49 1.21 -0.46
CA GLY A 217 -14.53 0.30 0.71
C GLY A 217 -13.23 -0.51 0.86
N ALA A 218 -12.71 -1.03 -0.26
CA ALA A 218 -11.43 -1.73 -0.31
C ALA A 218 -10.25 -0.85 0.14
N GLN A 219 -10.18 0.38 -0.36
CA GLN A 219 -9.12 1.31 0.02
C GLN A 219 -9.20 1.73 1.49
N ARG A 220 -10.40 1.87 2.07
CA ARG A 220 -10.55 2.13 3.52
C ARG A 220 -10.10 0.94 4.37
N ARG A 221 -10.40 -0.30 3.94
CA ARG A 221 -9.86 -1.50 4.61
C ARG A 221 -8.34 -1.57 4.48
N GLY A 222 -7.79 -1.25 3.30
CA GLY A 222 -6.35 -1.15 3.08
C GLY A 222 -5.67 -0.10 3.97
N LEU A 223 -6.28 1.07 4.15
CA LEU A 223 -5.81 2.09 5.09
C LEU A 223 -5.77 1.55 6.53
N ALA A 224 -6.81 0.85 6.97
CA ALA A 224 -6.86 0.25 8.30
C ALA A 224 -5.79 -0.83 8.50
N LEU A 225 -5.51 -1.62 7.47
CA LEU A 225 -4.42 -2.60 7.46
C LEU A 225 -3.05 -1.91 7.54
N PHE A 226 -2.83 -0.87 6.74
CA PHE A 226 -1.60 -0.08 6.70
C PHE A 226 -1.26 0.57 8.06
N GLN A 227 -2.28 1.09 8.75
CA GLN A 227 -2.15 1.68 10.10
C GLN A 227 -2.14 0.65 11.22
N GLY A 228 -2.54 -0.59 10.94
CA GLY A 228 -2.69 -1.63 11.95
C GLY A 228 -1.36 -2.21 12.42
N GLU A 229 -1.28 -2.55 13.70
CA GLU A 229 -0.08 -3.09 14.35
C GLU A 229 0.44 -4.39 13.71
N ARG A 230 -0.45 -5.19 13.08
CA ARG A 230 -0.07 -6.45 12.45
C ARG A 230 0.78 -6.27 11.19
N MET A 231 0.50 -5.27 10.36
CA MET A 231 1.28 -5.00 9.15
C MET A 231 2.29 -3.88 9.37
N ASN A 232 2.03 -3.00 10.35
CA ASN A 232 2.94 -2.01 10.91
C ASN A 232 3.59 -1.06 9.89
N CYS A 233 2.96 -0.87 8.73
CA CYS A 233 3.52 -0.06 7.64
C CYS A 233 3.68 1.41 8.04
N ALA A 234 2.69 1.93 8.77
CA ALA A 234 2.66 3.31 9.27
C ALA A 234 3.76 3.63 10.30
N ALA A 235 4.44 2.63 10.88
CA ALA A 235 5.54 2.86 11.81
C ALA A 235 6.80 3.45 11.13
N CYS A 236 6.94 3.29 9.82
CA CYS A 236 8.01 3.89 9.03
C CYS A 236 7.47 4.87 7.97
N HIS A 237 6.29 4.59 7.41
CA HIS A 237 5.66 5.42 6.38
C HIS A 237 4.60 6.32 7.00
N GLU A 238 5.05 7.30 7.76
CA GLU A 238 4.21 8.16 8.59
C GLU A 238 3.35 9.12 7.75
N LEU A 239 2.10 9.31 8.19
CA LEU A 239 1.20 10.29 7.60
C LEU A 239 1.69 11.72 7.95
N PRO A 240 1.41 12.71 7.09
CA PRO A 240 0.68 12.61 5.83
C PRO A 240 1.59 12.40 4.61
N ALA A 241 2.91 12.48 4.75
CA ALA A 241 3.84 12.34 3.63
C ALA A 241 4.11 10.87 3.24
N PHE A 242 3.66 9.90 4.04
CA PHE A 242 3.92 8.46 3.89
C PHE A 242 5.40 8.11 3.84
N ARG A 243 6.19 8.79 4.68
CA ARG A 243 7.63 8.67 4.83
C ARG A 243 8.02 9.03 6.25
N SER A 244 9.22 8.65 6.67
CA SER A 244 9.87 9.19 7.87
C SER A 244 11.26 9.72 7.51
N ASP A 245 11.83 10.51 8.41
CA ASP A 245 13.16 11.09 8.22
C ASP A 245 14.28 10.10 8.63
N GLY A 246 13.97 9.10 9.46
CA GLY A 246 14.96 8.10 9.91
C GLY A 246 15.20 7.00 8.86
N PRO A 247 16.46 6.57 8.64
CA PRO A 247 16.75 5.44 7.77
C PRO A 247 16.31 4.12 8.41
N LYS A 248 16.01 3.12 7.59
CA LYS A 248 15.59 1.79 8.05
C LYS A 248 16.36 0.69 7.32
N VAL A 249 16.67 -0.39 8.05
CA VAL A 249 17.28 -1.60 7.49
C VAL A 249 16.17 -2.63 7.29
N ILE A 250 15.74 -2.79 6.04
CA ILE A 250 14.71 -3.77 5.65
C ILE A 250 15.31 -5.06 5.06
N GLY A 251 16.60 -5.04 4.74
CA GLY A 251 17.36 -6.22 4.30
C GLY A 251 17.17 -6.64 2.84
N VAL A 252 16.94 -5.66 1.95
CA VAL A 252 16.97 -5.89 0.49
C VAL A 252 18.39 -6.25 0.06
N ARG A 253 18.54 -7.29 -0.77
CA ARG A 253 19.80 -7.68 -1.42
C ARG A 253 19.73 -7.33 -2.90
N ASP A 254 20.89 -7.10 -3.52
CA ASP A 254 20.96 -7.04 -4.98
C ASP A 254 20.76 -8.43 -5.62
N ASP A 255 20.58 -8.41 -6.94
CA ASP A 255 20.41 -9.56 -7.81
C ASP A 255 21.57 -10.57 -7.78
N LEU A 256 22.75 -10.12 -7.34
CA LEU A 256 23.94 -10.94 -7.12
C LEU A 256 24.11 -11.39 -5.66
N GLY A 257 23.11 -11.14 -4.81
CA GLY A 257 23.08 -11.49 -3.40
C GLY A 257 23.96 -10.61 -2.51
N ARG A 258 24.57 -9.56 -3.06
CA ARG A 258 25.37 -8.60 -2.32
C ARG A 258 24.46 -7.65 -1.55
N PHE A 259 25.06 -7.02 -0.56
CA PHE A 259 24.39 -6.16 0.39
C PHE A 259 24.96 -4.76 0.23
N ASP A 260 24.16 -3.82 -0.25
CA ASP A 260 24.51 -2.41 -0.27
C ASP A 260 24.48 -1.90 1.18
N GLU A 261 25.59 -1.34 1.64
CA GLU A 261 25.75 -0.88 3.02
C GLU A 261 24.99 0.41 3.32
N GLY A 262 24.43 1.09 2.30
CA GLY A 262 23.55 2.24 2.48
C GLY A 262 24.19 3.34 3.31
N MET A 263 23.44 3.86 4.28
CA MET A 263 23.92 4.91 5.18
C MET A 263 25.11 4.49 6.05
N GLY A 264 25.22 3.21 6.43
CA GLY A 264 26.34 2.71 7.21
C GLY A 264 27.69 2.93 6.54
N ALA A 265 27.76 2.90 5.21
CA ALA A 265 28.98 3.23 4.46
C ALA A 265 29.33 4.73 4.50
N ILE A 266 28.34 5.60 4.73
CA ILE A 266 28.50 7.05 4.77
C ILE A 266 29.01 7.51 6.14
N ASN A 267 28.47 6.96 7.23
CA ASN A 267 28.77 7.42 8.59
C ASN A 267 29.55 6.42 9.45
N GLY A 268 29.77 5.19 8.98
CA GLY A 268 30.51 4.15 9.68
C GLY A 268 29.79 3.50 10.86
N GLN A 269 28.48 3.73 11.02
CA GLN A 269 27.70 3.12 12.11
C GLN A 269 27.28 1.70 11.74
N GLU A 270 27.74 0.72 12.53
CA GLU A 270 27.44 -0.71 12.30
C GLU A 270 25.92 -1.00 12.35
N THR A 271 25.18 -0.27 13.18
CA THR A 271 23.72 -0.39 13.30
C THR A 271 22.96 0.14 12.09
N GLU A 272 23.61 0.90 11.20
CA GLU A 272 23.01 1.49 10.00
C GLU A 272 23.55 0.87 8.71
N VAL A 273 24.30 -0.23 8.80
CA VAL A 273 24.72 -1.02 7.65
C VAL A 273 23.49 -1.62 6.97
N GLY A 274 23.25 -1.16 5.74
CA GLY A 274 22.07 -1.49 4.92
C GLY A 274 20.85 -0.63 5.22
N ALA A 275 21.03 0.48 5.93
CA ALA A 275 19.96 1.41 6.21
C ALA A 275 19.78 2.37 5.04
N PHE A 276 18.53 2.60 4.67
CA PHE A 276 18.14 3.52 3.62
C PHE A 276 17.07 4.48 4.09
N VAL A 277 17.08 5.70 3.56
CA VAL A 277 16.04 6.71 3.78
C VAL A 277 14.69 6.13 3.37
N VAL A 278 13.68 6.25 4.24
CA VAL A 278 12.34 5.73 3.95
C VAL A 278 11.67 6.60 2.86
N PRO A 279 11.38 6.05 1.66
CA PRO A 279 10.79 6.82 0.59
C PRO A 279 9.33 7.19 0.91
N THR A 280 8.83 8.24 0.25
CA THR A 280 7.39 8.51 0.27
C THR A 280 6.65 7.41 -0.49
N LEU A 281 5.46 7.04 -0.03
CA LEU A 281 4.54 6.19 -0.79
C LEU A 281 3.57 6.99 -1.67
N ARG A 282 3.61 8.33 -1.60
CA ARG A 282 2.83 9.17 -2.51
C ARG A 282 3.28 8.92 -3.94
N ASN A 283 2.33 8.69 -4.83
CA ASN A 283 2.58 8.32 -6.23
C ASN A 283 3.39 7.03 -6.44
N ALA A 284 3.54 6.17 -5.43
CA ALA A 284 4.28 4.92 -5.55
C ALA A 284 3.80 4.05 -6.72
N ALA A 285 2.49 3.98 -6.93
CA ALA A 285 1.90 3.18 -8.00
C ALA A 285 2.40 3.57 -9.41
N LEU A 286 2.94 4.77 -9.62
CA LEU A 286 3.32 5.29 -10.93
C LEU A 286 4.76 4.96 -11.35
N HIS A 287 5.59 4.42 -10.47
CA HIS A 287 7.02 4.30 -10.74
C HIS A 287 7.64 2.94 -10.36
N PRO A 288 7.06 1.79 -10.76
CA PRO A 288 7.79 0.52 -10.66
C PRO A 288 9.06 0.55 -11.52
N PRO A 289 10.11 -0.24 -11.19
CA PRO A 289 10.20 -1.15 -10.04
C PRO A 289 10.52 -0.42 -8.73
N TYR A 290 10.63 -1.16 -7.63
CA TYR A 290 10.77 -0.62 -6.27
C TYR A 290 12.03 -1.10 -5.55
N MET A 291 12.25 -0.55 -4.35
CA MET A 291 13.47 -0.66 -3.54
C MET A 291 14.63 0.17 -4.09
N HIS A 292 15.71 0.28 -3.30
CA HIS A 292 16.89 1.08 -3.68
C HIS A 292 17.63 0.54 -4.90
N ASN A 293 17.38 -0.71 -5.28
CA ASN A 293 18.02 -1.42 -6.38
C ASN A 293 17.03 -1.89 -7.46
N GLY A 294 15.75 -1.52 -7.35
CA GLY A 294 14.75 -1.91 -8.34
C GLY A 294 14.43 -3.41 -8.39
N SER A 295 14.68 -4.15 -7.30
CA SER A 295 14.48 -5.62 -7.27
C SER A 295 13.01 -6.05 -7.32
N GLU A 296 12.10 -5.19 -6.88
CA GLU A 296 10.68 -5.54 -6.76
C GLU A 296 9.89 -4.97 -7.96
N PRO A 297 9.34 -5.79 -8.86
CA PRO A 297 8.72 -5.30 -10.10
C PRO A 297 7.34 -4.65 -9.92
N GLY A 298 6.69 -4.83 -8.76
CA GLY A 298 5.30 -4.46 -8.51
C GLY A 298 5.02 -4.22 -7.02
N LEU A 299 3.94 -3.49 -6.71
CA LEU A 299 3.51 -3.25 -5.32
C LEU A 299 3.19 -4.57 -4.61
N ASN A 300 2.53 -5.50 -5.30
CA ASN A 300 2.30 -6.86 -4.82
C ASN A 300 3.60 -7.60 -4.38
N SER A 301 4.70 -7.40 -5.11
CA SER A 301 6.01 -7.98 -4.81
C SER A 301 6.62 -7.34 -3.56
N VAL A 302 6.53 -6.01 -3.45
CA VAL A 302 6.93 -5.26 -2.24
C VAL A 302 6.15 -5.74 -1.02
N ILE A 303 4.83 -5.85 -1.11
CA ILE A 303 3.99 -6.32 -0.01
C ILE A 303 4.37 -7.77 0.36
N SER A 304 4.62 -8.61 -0.63
CA SER A 304 5.06 -10.00 -0.42
C SER A 304 6.43 -10.09 0.26
N PHE A 305 7.35 -9.16 -0.04
CA PHE A 305 8.64 -9.05 0.66
C PHE A 305 8.42 -8.80 2.16
N TYR A 306 7.54 -7.86 2.52
CA TYR A 306 7.23 -7.57 3.92
C TYR A 306 6.41 -8.66 4.61
N LEU A 307 5.49 -9.34 3.90
CA LEU A 307 4.73 -10.48 4.42
C LEU A 307 5.65 -11.56 5.01
N ASN A 308 6.80 -11.78 4.37
CA ASN A 308 7.82 -12.75 4.79
C ASN A 308 8.83 -12.19 5.81
N GLY A 309 8.63 -10.99 6.33
CA GLY A 309 9.51 -10.34 7.31
C GLY A 309 10.73 -9.65 6.71
N GLY A 310 10.61 -9.19 5.46
CA GLY A 310 11.66 -8.51 4.73
C GLY A 310 12.88 -9.39 4.46
N GLY A 311 14.07 -8.83 4.63
CA GLY A 311 15.34 -9.52 4.36
C GLY A 311 15.60 -10.76 5.22
N ASN A 312 14.86 -10.96 6.31
CA ASN A 312 15.00 -12.13 7.17
C ASN A 312 14.74 -13.43 6.40
N ASN A 313 13.79 -13.42 5.47
CA ASN A 313 13.48 -14.58 4.64
C ASN A 313 14.59 -14.93 3.64
N ILE A 314 15.49 -13.99 3.35
CA ILE A 314 16.63 -14.15 2.45
C ILE A 314 17.97 -14.08 3.19
N ASN A 315 18.00 -14.61 4.42
CA ASN A 315 19.19 -14.77 5.24
C ASN A 315 19.89 -13.47 5.66
N VAL A 316 19.18 -12.35 5.81
CA VAL A 316 19.68 -11.19 6.55
C VAL A 316 19.37 -11.42 8.04
N PRO A 317 20.35 -11.42 8.95
CA PRO A 317 20.09 -11.70 10.37
C PRO A 317 19.09 -10.70 10.96
N ARG A 318 18.10 -11.18 11.74
CA ARG A 318 17.10 -10.31 12.39
C ARG A 318 17.70 -9.21 13.26
N SER A 319 18.89 -9.44 13.83
CA SER A 319 19.63 -8.45 14.62
C SER A 319 20.12 -7.24 13.82
N ARG A 320 20.10 -7.31 12.49
CA ARG A 320 20.43 -6.17 11.61
C ARG A 320 19.21 -5.43 11.10
N LEU A 321 18.02 -6.04 11.16
CA LEU A 321 16.80 -5.43 10.66
C LEU A 321 16.24 -4.46 11.71
N SER A 322 15.62 -3.39 11.23
CA SER A 322 14.89 -2.48 12.10
C SER A 322 13.77 -3.21 12.84
N ASP A 323 13.49 -2.79 14.08
CA ASP A 323 12.61 -3.54 14.97
C ASP A 323 11.17 -3.62 14.49
N GLU A 324 10.75 -2.64 13.69
CA GLU A 324 9.44 -2.60 13.05
C GLU A 324 9.25 -3.73 12.03
N ILE A 325 10.34 -4.32 11.51
CA ILE A 325 10.32 -5.36 10.49
C ILE A 325 10.08 -6.74 11.10
N HIS A 326 8.93 -7.32 10.75
CA HIS A 326 8.53 -8.66 11.16
C HIS A 326 7.59 -9.28 10.12
N ALA A 327 7.56 -10.61 10.08
CA ALA A 327 6.63 -11.33 9.22
C ALA A 327 5.21 -11.24 9.80
N PHE A 328 4.22 -11.24 8.92
CA PHE A 328 2.81 -11.27 9.30
C PHE A 328 2.05 -12.24 8.41
N SER A 329 0.87 -12.68 8.87
CA SER A 329 -0.06 -13.40 8.02
C SER A 329 -1.08 -12.43 7.44
N ALA A 330 -1.49 -12.66 6.20
CA ALA A 330 -2.55 -11.91 5.55
C ALA A 330 -3.32 -12.81 4.58
N THR A 331 -4.60 -12.54 4.39
CA THR A 331 -5.37 -13.17 3.31
C THR A 331 -5.10 -12.49 1.98
N THR A 332 -5.37 -13.15 0.85
CA THR A 332 -5.26 -12.53 -0.49
C THR A 332 -6.02 -11.21 -0.58
N ARG A 333 -7.20 -11.13 0.03
CA ARG A 333 -8.01 -9.91 0.07
C ARG A 333 -7.34 -8.79 0.84
N GLU A 334 -6.72 -9.10 1.97
CA GLU A 334 -6.02 -8.08 2.75
C GLU A 334 -4.82 -7.51 2.00
N LEU A 335 -4.12 -8.34 1.22
CA LEU A 335 -3.02 -7.89 0.35
C LEU A 335 -3.55 -7.00 -0.78
N GLU A 336 -4.66 -7.39 -1.42
CA GLU A 336 -5.33 -6.61 -2.48
C GLU A 336 -5.86 -5.27 -1.93
N ASP A 337 -6.56 -5.28 -0.79
CA ASP A 337 -7.08 -4.07 -0.14
C ASP A 337 -5.92 -3.09 0.17
N LEU A 338 -4.78 -3.60 0.67
CA LEU A 338 -3.58 -2.80 0.94
C LEU A 338 -2.99 -2.21 -0.36
N GLU A 339 -2.85 -3.01 -1.41
CA GLU A 339 -2.35 -2.54 -2.71
C GLU A 339 -3.27 -1.45 -3.30
N LEU A 340 -4.58 -1.64 -3.25
CA LEU A 340 -5.58 -0.65 -3.68
C LEU A 340 -5.47 0.65 -2.87
N PHE A 341 -5.20 0.55 -1.57
CA PHE A 341 -4.92 1.73 -0.73
C PHE A 341 -3.65 2.47 -1.17
N LEU A 342 -2.56 1.76 -1.47
CA LEU A 342 -1.34 2.40 -1.98
C LEU A 342 -1.58 3.12 -3.32
N MET A 343 -2.41 2.56 -4.20
CA MET A 343 -2.85 3.26 -5.42
C MET A 343 -3.67 4.52 -5.13
N ALA A 344 -4.42 4.55 -4.03
CA ALA A 344 -5.21 5.70 -3.59
C ALA A 344 -4.36 6.90 -3.12
N LEU A 345 -3.04 6.71 -2.95
CA LEU A 345 -2.05 7.75 -2.65
C LEU A 345 -1.55 8.48 -3.92
N THR A 346 -2.12 8.16 -5.09
CA THR A 346 -1.75 8.76 -6.37
C THR A 346 -2.46 10.11 -6.58
N ASP A 347 -1.67 11.11 -6.95
CA ASP A 347 -2.04 12.47 -7.30
C ASP A 347 -1.02 13.05 -8.29
N GLU A 348 -1.45 13.25 -9.52
CA GLU A 348 -0.67 13.88 -10.59
C GLU A 348 -1.08 15.35 -10.84
N SER A 349 -1.88 15.98 -9.96
CA SER A 349 -2.39 17.34 -10.18
C SER A 349 -1.30 18.40 -10.31
N ASN A 350 -0.15 18.20 -9.66
CA ASN A 350 1.03 19.07 -9.74
C ASN A 350 2.17 18.46 -10.57
N VAL A 351 1.87 17.52 -11.48
CA VAL A 351 2.91 16.96 -12.35
C VAL A 351 3.49 18.07 -13.23
N PRO A 352 4.82 18.23 -13.30
CA PRO A 352 5.40 19.30 -14.10
C PRO A 352 5.16 19.06 -15.59
N SER A 353 4.71 20.09 -16.29
CA SER A 353 4.64 20.06 -17.75
C SER A 353 6.03 20.12 -18.36
N ILE A 354 6.26 19.34 -19.43
CA ILE A 354 7.47 19.40 -20.25
C ILE A 354 7.44 20.71 -21.06
N PRO A 355 8.52 21.53 -21.10
CA PRO A 355 8.58 22.73 -21.94
C PRO A 355 8.51 22.37 -23.43
N ASP A 356 7.82 23.16 -24.25
CA ASP A 356 7.83 22.94 -25.72
C ASP A 356 9.18 23.29 -26.36
N ASN A 357 9.88 24.27 -25.78
CA ASN A 357 11.16 24.77 -26.26
C ASN A 357 12.06 25.08 -25.07
N LEU A 358 13.36 24.84 -25.23
CA LEU A 358 14.39 25.15 -24.26
C LEU A 358 15.27 26.29 -24.76
N PRO A 359 15.76 27.18 -23.88
CA PRO A 359 16.68 28.26 -24.27
C PRO A 359 17.97 27.79 -24.97
N SER A 360 18.43 26.57 -24.71
CA SER A 360 19.58 25.96 -25.40
C SER A 360 19.30 25.59 -26.85
N GLY A 361 18.03 25.48 -27.25
CA GLY A 361 17.61 24.93 -28.53
C GLY A 361 17.68 23.40 -28.61
N LEU A 362 18.09 22.72 -27.53
CA LEU A 362 18.05 21.25 -27.43
C LEU A 362 16.60 20.78 -27.22
N ALA A 363 16.34 19.53 -27.56
CA ALA A 363 15.03 18.91 -27.34
C ALA A 363 14.91 18.44 -25.88
N PRO A 364 13.81 18.74 -25.17
CA PRO A 364 13.52 18.13 -23.88
C PRO A 364 13.15 16.65 -24.06
N VAL A 365 12.99 15.94 -22.95
CA VAL A 365 12.50 14.55 -22.96
C VAL A 365 11.14 14.46 -23.66
N ALA A 366 10.93 13.38 -24.42
CA ALA A 366 9.65 13.11 -25.05
C ALA A 366 8.64 12.55 -24.02
N PRO A 367 7.33 12.87 -24.14
CA PRO A 367 6.30 12.24 -23.32
C PRO A 367 6.36 10.71 -23.38
N ARG A 368 6.01 10.05 -22.27
CA ARG A 368 6.02 8.59 -22.15
C ARG A 368 4.65 8.07 -21.70
N GLU A 369 4.25 6.93 -22.23
CA GLU A 369 3.10 6.21 -21.68
C GLU A 369 3.48 5.58 -20.33
N ASN A 370 2.54 5.63 -19.39
CA ASN A 370 2.65 4.96 -18.11
C ASN A 370 1.47 3.99 -17.93
N PRO A 371 1.69 2.67 -18.09
CA PRO A 371 0.61 1.69 -18.00
C PRO A 371 -0.02 1.64 -16.60
N ALA A 372 0.70 2.05 -15.55
CA ALA A 372 0.17 2.03 -14.18
C ALA A 372 -1.00 3.00 -13.97
N ARG A 373 -1.12 4.06 -14.79
CA ARG A 373 -2.27 4.98 -14.73
C ARG A 373 -3.60 4.28 -14.98
N ALA A 374 -3.60 3.24 -15.83
CA ALA A 374 -4.81 2.43 -16.08
C ALA A 374 -5.22 1.66 -14.82
N SER A 375 -4.27 1.02 -14.14
CA SER A 375 -4.52 0.29 -12.88
C SER A 375 -5.00 1.23 -11.76
N VAL A 376 -4.40 2.42 -11.64
CA VAL A 376 -4.85 3.44 -10.67
C VAL A 376 -6.28 3.90 -10.99
N ALA A 377 -6.61 4.13 -12.27
CA ALA A 377 -7.96 4.53 -12.68
C ALA A 377 -8.99 3.42 -12.42
N GLU A 378 -8.65 2.16 -12.67
CA GLU A 378 -9.49 1.00 -12.38
C GLU A 378 -9.75 0.87 -10.87
N ALA A 379 -8.71 1.00 -10.05
CA ALA A 379 -8.84 1.00 -8.59
C ALA A 379 -9.75 2.12 -8.07
N ALA A 380 -9.64 3.32 -8.65
CA ALA A 380 -10.48 4.47 -8.30
C ALA A 380 -11.95 4.32 -8.76
N ALA A 381 -12.21 3.47 -9.76
CA ALA A 381 -13.55 3.18 -10.26
C ALA A 381 -14.29 2.10 -9.47
N LEU A 382 -13.62 1.43 -8.51
CA LEU A 382 -14.26 0.44 -7.65
C LEU A 382 -15.41 1.07 -6.83
N PRO A 383 -16.43 0.28 -6.43
CA PRO A 383 -17.57 0.79 -5.67
C PRO A 383 -17.16 1.50 -4.38
N ARG A 384 -17.73 2.69 -4.15
CA ARG A 384 -17.39 3.55 -3.00
C ARG A 384 -17.97 3.07 -1.67
N SER A 385 -19.04 2.29 -1.71
CA SER A 385 -19.71 1.74 -0.53
C SER A 385 -19.23 0.32 -0.23
N ASP A 386 -19.19 -0.05 1.06
CA ASP A 386 -19.05 -1.44 1.51
C ASP A 386 -20.35 -2.26 1.33
N GLU A 387 -21.27 -1.80 0.46
CA GLU A 387 -22.53 -2.49 0.24
C GLU A 387 -22.32 -3.81 -0.53
N PRO A 388 -23.05 -4.86 -0.15
CA PRO A 388 -23.12 -6.12 -0.87
C PRO A 388 -23.26 -5.94 -2.38
N ARG A 389 -22.31 -6.45 -3.16
CA ARG A 389 -22.50 -6.61 -4.61
C ARG A 389 -23.37 -7.83 -4.87
N THR A 390 -24.19 -7.76 -5.91
CA THR A 390 -24.95 -8.92 -6.38
C THR A 390 -24.28 -9.52 -7.61
N HIS A 391 -23.81 -10.76 -7.49
CA HIS A 391 -23.24 -11.56 -8.58
C HIS A 391 -24.33 -12.46 -9.15
N PHE A 392 -24.62 -12.32 -10.44
CA PHE A 392 -25.58 -13.17 -11.12
C PHE A 392 -24.86 -14.32 -11.81
N VAL A 393 -25.21 -15.56 -11.46
CA VAL A 393 -24.71 -16.75 -12.16
C VAL A 393 -25.41 -16.82 -13.52
N GLU A 394 -24.64 -16.83 -14.61
CA GLU A 394 -25.19 -16.97 -15.96
C GLU A 394 -25.84 -18.35 -16.17
N TYR A 395 -26.82 -18.45 -17.06
CA TYR A 395 -27.42 -19.74 -17.42
C TYR A 395 -26.36 -20.69 -18.01
N GLY A 396 -26.14 -21.83 -17.35
CA GLY A 396 -25.09 -22.78 -17.72
C GLY A 396 -23.69 -22.44 -17.20
N GLY A 397 -23.54 -21.31 -16.49
CA GLY A 397 -22.33 -20.96 -15.75
C GLY A 397 -22.19 -21.76 -14.44
N SER A 398 -21.01 -21.67 -13.83
CA SER A 398 -20.73 -22.29 -12.52
C SER A 398 -21.08 -21.34 -11.39
N ILE A 399 -21.74 -21.86 -10.35
CA ILE A 399 -21.98 -21.13 -9.10
C ILE A 399 -20.65 -20.91 -8.39
N GLN A 400 -19.74 -21.89 -8.39
CA GLN A 400 -18.41 -21.74 -7.79
C GLN A 400 -17.66 -20.54 -8.38
N ALA A 401 -17.67 -20.37 -9.71
CA ALA A 401 -16.99 -19.24 -10.34
C ALA A 401 -17.56 -17.86 -9.94
N ALA A 402 -18.82 -17.79 -9.49
CA ALA A 402 -19.39 -16.58 -8.93
C ALA A 402 -19.03 -16.39 -7.45
N ILE A 403 -18.96 -17.48 -6.68
CA ILE A 403 -18.45 -17.47 -5.31
C ILE A 403 -16.99 -17.03 -5.28
N ASP A 404 -16.16 -17.52 -6.19
CA ASP A 404 -14.74 -17.18 -6.32
C ASP A 404 -14.50 -15.68 -6.61
N LYS A 405 -15.51 -14.99 -7.17
CA LYS A 405 -15.49 -13.54 -7.44
C LYS A 405 -16.13 -12.72 -6.33
N ALA A 406 -16.84 -13.37 -5.41
CA ALA A 406 -17.61 -12.69 -4.38
C ALA A 406 -16.70 -12.23 -3.24
N GLN A 407 -17.07 -11.09 -2.64
CA GLN A 407 -16.45 -10.56 -1.45
C GLN A 407 -17.38 -10.70 -0.24
N PRO A 408 -16.83 -10.64 0.99
CA PRO A 408 -17.66 -10.61 2.17
C PRO A 408 -18.71 -9.51 2.17
N GLY A 409 -19.95 -9.91 2.45
CA GLY A 409 -21.15 -9.08 2.31
C GLY A 409 -21.94 -9.37 1.03
N ASP A 410 -21.30 -9.84 -0.03
CA ASP A 410 -21.93 -9.99 -1.35
C ASP A 410 -23.05 -11.03 -1.38
N ILE A 411 -23.88 -10.92 -2.42
CA ILE A 411 -25.00 -11.79 -2.72
C ILE A 411 -24.69 -12.51 -4.04
N VAL A 412 -24.78 -13.84 -4.07
CA VAL A 412 -24.74 -14.62 -5.31
C VAL A 412 -26.16 -15.08 -5.64
N MET A 413 -26.70 -14.56 -6.74
CA MET A 413 -28.01 -14.92 -7.27
C MET A 413 -27.85 -16.05 -8.28
N ILE A 414 -28.48 -17.19 -7.99
CA ILE A 414 -28.39 -18.40 -8.79
C ILE A 414 -29.72 -18.58 -9.56
N PRO A 415 -29.69 -18.75 -10.89
CA PRO A 415 -30.91 -18.90 -11.66
C PRO A 415 -31.59 -20.26 -11.39
N PRO A 416 -32.86 -20.41 -11.81
CA PRO A 416 -33.55 -21.70 -11.74
C PRO A 416 -32.86 -22.75 -12.59
N GLY A 417 -32.77 -23.97 -12.07
CA GLY A 417 -32.14 -25.07 -12.78
C GLY A 417 -31.47 -26.10 -11.89
N ARG A 418 -30.97 -27.16 -12.52
CA ARG A 418 -30.18 -28.22 -11.87
C ARG A 418 -28.70 -27.98 -12.16
N PHE A 419 -27.94 -27.81 -11.10
CA PHE A 419 -26.50 -27.59 -11.13
C PHE A 419 -25.80 -28.84 -10.60
N TYR A 420 -24.80 -29.31 -11.33
CA TYR A 420 -24.11 -30.56 -11.02
C TYR A 420 -22.67 -30.29 -10.60
N GLU A 421 -22.51 -29.55 -9.51
CA GLU A 421 -21.25 -29.09 -8.94
C GLU A 421 -21.27 -29.22 -7.40
N ASN A 422 -20.10 -29.26 -6.79
CA ASN A 422 -19.89 -29.07 -5.36
C ASN A 422 -19.43 -27.63 -5.12
N LEU A 423 -19.90 -27.01 -4.04
CA LEU A 423 -19.52 -25.65 -3.70
C LEU A 423 -18.58 -25.64 -2.51
N VAL A 424 -17.53 -24.82 -2.59
CA VAL A 424 -16.69 -24.44 -1.47
C VAL A 424 -16.92 -22.96 -1.24
N VAL A 425 -17.54 -22.63 -0.11
CA VAL A 425 -17.76 -21.26 0.34
C VAL A 425 -16.64 -20.92 1.31
N ASP A 426 -15.64 -20.22 0.79
CA ASP A 426 -14.50 -19.68 1.52
C ASP A 426 -14.57 -18.14 1.70
N VAL A 427 -15.77 -17.58 1.52
CA VAL A 427 -16.06 -16.16 1.69
C VAL A 427 -16.90 -15.95 2.97
N GLU A 428 -16.44 -15.08 3.87
CA GLU A 428 -17.20 -14.70 5.08
C GLU A 428 -18.41 -13.83 4.75
N ASN A 429 -19.51 -13.91 5.50
CA ASN A 429 -20.68 -13.04 5.33
C ASN A 429 -21.27 -13.04 3.90
N LEU A 430 -21.22 -14.18 3.21
CA LEU A 430 -21.78 -14.33 1.88
C LEU A 430 -23.26 -14.73 1.94
N THR A 431 -24.07 -14.23 1.01
CA THR A 431 -25.46 -14.69 0.82
C THR A 431 -25.59 -15.42 -0.51
N LEU A 432 -25.94 -16.71 -0.51
CA LEU A 432 -26.33 -17.43 -1.73
C LEU A 432 -27.86 -17.49 -1.81
N VAL A 433 -28.43 -17.04 -2.92
CA VAL A 433 -29.88 -17.02 -3.16
C VAL A 433 -30.19 -17.81 -4.42
N GLY A 434 -30.83 -18.96 -4.23
CA GLY A 434 -31.44 -19.75 -5.30
C GLY A 434 -32.89 -19.36 -5.52
N ASN A 435 -33.33 -19.53 -6.76
CA ASN A 435 -34.73 -19.42 -7.17
C ASN A 435 -35.07 -20.67 -7.98
N ASP A 436 -35.76 -21.66 -7.39
CA ASP A 436 -35.94 -23.00 -7.96
C ASP A 436 -34.61 -23.66 -8.39
N THR A 437 -33.57 -23.44 -7.59
CA THR A 437 -32.22 -23.94 -7.81
C THR A 437 -32.01 -25.28 -7.09
N THR A 438 -31.51 -26.29 -7.80
CA THR A 438 -31.13 -27.59 -7.19
C THR A 438 -29.67 -27.91 -7.48
N LEU A 439 -28.86 -28.06 -6.43
CA LEU A 439 -27.54 -28.68 -6.47
C LEU A 439 -27.68 -30.20 -6.41
N VAL A 440 -27.07 -30.90 -7.37
CA VAL A 440 -27.20 -32.35 -7.54
C VAL A 440 -25.82 -32.99 -7.45
N GLY A 441 -25.65 -33.88 -6.47
CA GLY A 441 -24.43 -34.66 -6.33
C GLY A 441 -24.19 -35.59 -7.51
N ARG A 442 -22.91 -35.80 -7.83
CA ARG A 442 -22.41 -36.79 -8.79
C ARG A 442 -21.75 -37.96 -8.05
N PRO A 443 -21.56 -39.12 -8.71
CA PRO A 443 -20.66 -40.14 -8.21
C PRO A 443 -19.31 -39.49 -7.85
N PHE A 444 -18.80 -39.76 -6.64
CA PHE A 444 -17.54 -39.22 -6.08
C PHE A 444 -17.53 -37.74 -5.65
N THR A 445 -18.67 -37.04 -5.57
CA THR A 445 -18.76 -35.74 -4.88
C THR A 445 -19.31 -35.93 -3.47
N PRO A 446 -18.47 -36.07 -2.43
CA PRO A 446 -18.92 -36.48 -1.10
C PRO A 446 -19.83 -35.44 -0.43
N VAL A 447 -19.56 -34.15 -0.68
CA VAL A 447 -20.21 -33.02 -0.01
C VAL A 447 -20.86 -32.07 -1.01
N GLY A 448 -22.05 -31.56 -0.68
CA GLY A 448 -22.75 -30.53 -1.48
C GLY A 448 -22.14 -29.14 -1.36
N ILE A 449 -22.21 -28.56 -0.16
CA ILE A 449 -21.58 -27.26 0.13
C ILE A 449 -20.64 -27.42 1.34
N GLU A 450 -19.36 -27.13 1.12
CA GLU A 450 -18.37 -26.94 2.17
C GLU A 450 -18.33 -25.48 2.60
N ILE A 451 -18.49 -25.22 3.90
CA ILE A 451 -18.55 -23.89 4.48
C ILE A 451 -17.31 -23.70 5.35
N ARG A 452 -16.40 -22.81 4.93
CA ARG A 452 -15.10 -22.58 5.57
C ARG A 452 -15.02 -21.28 6.37
N HIS A 453 -15.95 -20.36 6.16
CA HIS A 453 -16.01 -19.08 6.87
C HIS A 453 -17.38 -18.82 7.52
N ASN A 454 -17.45 -17.80 8.38
CA ASN A 454 -18.62 -17.49 9.19
C ASN A 454 -19.70 -16.70 8.43
N ASN A 455 -20.89 -16.61 9.03
CA ASN A 455 -21.99 -15.72 8.63
C ASN A 455 -22.56 -15.99 7.22
N LEU A 456 -22.46 -17.23 6.72
CA LEU A 456 -23.11 -17.61 5.45
C LEU A 456 -24.64 -17.59 5.58
N THR A 457 -25.32 -17.04 4.59
CA THR A 457 -26.78 -17.19 4.43
C THR A 457 -27.09 -17.96 3.16
N LEU A 458 -27.82 -19.07 3.28
CA LEU A 458 -28.34 -19.84 2.14
C LEU A 458 -29.85 -19.64 2.05
N ARG A 459 -30.35 -19.21 0.88
CA ARG A 459 -31.78 -19.00 0.64
C ARG A 459 -32.29 -19.74 -0.58
N GLY A 460 -33.39 -20.48 -0.46
CA GLY A 460 -34.11 -21.02 -1.63
C GLY A 460 -33.34 -22.02 -2.49
N ILE A 461 -32.37 -22.74 -1.92
CA ILE A 461 -31.56 -23.75 -2.63
C ILE A 461 -31.96 -25.14 -2.16
N ALA A 462 -32.12 -26.07 -3.10
CA ALA A 462 -32.28 -27.50 -2.82
C ALA A 462 -30.97 -28.26 -3.05
N LEU A 463 -30.67 -29.24 -2.19
CA LEU A 463 -29.51 -30.12 -2.29
C LEU A 463 -29.97 -31.58 -2.29
N GLU A 464 -29.60 -32.32 -3.34
CA GLU A 464 -30.00 -33.71 -3.56
C GLU A 464 -28.80 -34.60 -3.92
N SER A 465 -28.86 -35.86 -3.52
CA SER A 465 -27.96 -36.93 -4.01
C SER A 465 -26.48 -36.77 -3.64
N PHE A 466 -26.18 -36.24 -2.45
CA PHE A 466 -24.81 -36.20 -1.89
C PHE A 466 -24.58 -37.38 -0.92
N PRO A 467 -23.59 -38.26 -1.18
CA PRO A 467 -23.42 -39.52 -0.46
C PRO A 467 -22.89 -39.36 0.97
N ASP A 468 -22.09 -38.32 1.28
CA ASP A 468 -21.52 -38.16 2.62
C ASP A 468 -22.23 -37.05 3.42
N ALA A 469 -22.35 -35.85 2.85
CA ALA A 469 -23.07 -34.74 3.50
C ALA A 469 -23.67 -33.74 2.50
N THR A 470 -24.86 -33.20 2.79
CA THR A 470 -25.41 -32.08 2.01
C THR A 470 -24.69 -30.77 2.33
N LEU A 471 -24.38 -30.51 3.60
CA LEU A 471 -23.64 -29.35 4.08
C LEU A 471 -22.52 -29.81 5.02
N TRP A 472 -21.32 -29.25 4.89
CA TRP A 472 -20.17 -29.52 5.76
C TRP A 472 -19.59 -28.22 6.32
N LEU A 473 -19.47 -28.10 7.64
CA LEU A 473 -18.98 -26.90 8.31
C LEU A 473 -17.57 -27.11 8.87
N HIS A 474 -16.58 -26.38 8.36
CA HIS A 474 -15.20 -26.39 8.85
C HIS A 474 -15.04 -25.39 10.00
N ASN A 475 -15.71 -25.62 11.14
CA ASN A 475 -15.78 -24.71 12.30
C ASN A 475 -16.45 -23.34 12.05
N ALA A 476 -17.08 -23.17 10.87
CA ALA A 476 -17.88 -22.00 10.54
C ALA A 476 -19.05 -21.80 11.52
N ARG A 477 -19.32 -20.54 11.85
CA ARG A 477 -20.40 -20.12 12.77
C ARG A 477 -21.36 -19.15 12.10
N ASN A 478 -22.54 -19.03 12.69
CA ASN A 478 -23.66 -18.20 12.25
C ASN A 478 -24.14 -18.51 10.82
N THR A 479 -24.20 -19.78 10.43
CA THR A 479 -24.80 -20.13 9.13
C THR A 479 -26.32 -20.13 9.23
N THR A 480 -26.99 -19.35 8.38
CA THR A 480 -28.46 -19.24 8.34
C THR A 480 -29.03 -19.92 7.11
N LEU A 481 -30.00 -20.81 7.31
CA LEU A 481 -30.78 -21.44 6.24
C LEU A 481 -32.18 -20.80 6.18
N ASP A 482 -32.59 -20.38 5.00
CA ASP A 482 -33.92 -19.82 4.73
C ASP A 482 -34.53 -20.51 3.50
N ASN A 483 -35.58 -21.30 3.73
CA ASN A 483 -36.23 -22.11 2.70
C ASN A 483 -35.26 -23.02 1.92
N VAL A 484 -34.30 -23.65 2.62
CA VAL A 484 -33.32 -24.56 2.01
C VAL A 484 -33.82 -25.99 2.11
N THR A 485 -33.79 -26.75 1.02
CA THR A 485 -34.23 -28.16 1.02
C THR A 485 -33.04 -29.11 1.02
N LEU A 486 -32.90 -29.94 2.06
CA LEU A 486 -31.84 -30.93 2.19
C LEU A 486 -32.45 -32.33 2.09
N ASN A 487 -32.11 -33.10 1.04
CA ASN A 487 -32.61 -34.47 0.83
C ASN A 487 -34.15 -34.60 0.98
N GLY A 488 -34.89 -33.64 0.43
CA GLY A 488 -36.36 -33.63 0.46
C GLY A 488 -37.00 -33.04 1.72
N GLN A 489 -36.22 -32.53 2.67
CA GLN A 489 -36.73 -31.81 3.84
C GLN A 489 -36.36 -30.33 3.80
N THR A 490 -37.35 -29.45 3.92
CA THR A 490 -37.15 -28.00 3.99
C THR A 490 -36.73 -27.58 5.40
N VAL A 491 -35.68 -26.79 5.49
CA VAL A 491 -35.01 -26.37 6.71
C VAL A 491 -34.96 -24.84 6.77
N ASN A 492 -35.27 -24.30 7.94
CA ASN A 492 -35.23 -22.87 8.25
C ASN A 492 -34.56 -22.66 9.62
N GLY A 493 -33.66 -21.68 9.72
CA GLY A 493 -32.99 -21.29 10.97
C GLY A 493 -31.47 -21.40 10.92
N SER A 494 -30.81 -21.10 12.04
CA SER A 494 -29.34 -21.20 12.11
C SER A 494 -28.90 -22.65 12.32
N LEU A 495 -27.87 -23.06 11.58
CA LEU A 495 -27.36 -24.43 11.57
C LEU A 495 -26.83 -24.88 12.94
N GLU A 496 -26.28 -23.96 13.74
CA GLU A 496 -25.80 -24.26 15.10
C GLU A 496 -26.94 -24.68 16.04
N ARG A 497 -28.15 -24.16 15.82
CA ARG A 497 -29.36 -24.54 16.56
C ARG A 497 -30.01 -25.83 16.04
N LEU A 498 -29.69 -26.22 14.81
CA LEU A 498 -30.22 -27.42 14.17
C LEU A 498 -29.31 -28.63 14.40
N ALA A 499 -27.99 -28.44 14.46
CA ALA A 499 -27.00 -29.48 14.76
C ALA A 499 -26.96 -29.89 16.25
N SER A 500 -27.63 -29.13 17.13
CA SER A 500 -27.77 -29.42 18.57
C SER A 500 -29.07 -30.16 18.93
N ARG A 501 -29.85 -30.58 17.93
CA ARG A 501 -31.04 -31.44 18.05
C ARG A 501 -30.79 -32.76 17.35
#